data_AF-A0A850I5Q0-F1
#
_entry.id   AF-A0A850I5Q0-F1
#
_cell.length_a   1.000
_cell.length_b   1.000
_cell.length_c   1.000
_cell.angle_alpha   90.00
_cell.angle_beta   90.00
_cell.angle_gamma   90.00
#
_symmetry.space_group_name_H-M   'P 1'
#
loop_
_entity.id
_entity.type
_entity.pdbx_description
1 polymer ?
#
loop_
_entity_poly.entity_id
_entity_poly.type
_entity_poly.pdbx_seq_one_letter_code
_entity_poly.pdbx_strand_id
1 'polypeptide(L)'
;MPYLIKNSAHVWCVQRKVPERLQAAVARILGGKKPTQAYLKKSLGTKDRREATRRAPHALADIDRTLREAEALVTQPTSKAALRASLTDTEIKRMAEYVYAKALAWDERTRYGRDELKRMEADHIRLEGRPLTGPWAFPYETLPAHGLSPAQLAENRKQLAAIADLP
;
A
#
# COMPACT_ATOMS: atom_id res chain seq x y z
N MET A 1 43.85 -6.65 -4.20
CA MET A 1 42.41 -6.51 -3.91
C MET A 1 42.17 -5.08 -3.44
N PRO A 2 41.66 -4.19 -4.30
CA PRO A 2 41.63 -2.73 -4.05
C PRO A 2 40.63 -2.28 -2.97
N TYR A 3 39.88 -3.20 -2.35
CA TYR A 3 38.80 -2.91 -1.43
C TYR A 3 39.10 -3.28 0.04
N LEU A 4 40.27 -3.86 0.34
CA LEU A 4 40.66 -4.28 1.70
C LEU A 4 41.47 -3.19 2.40
N ILE A 5 40.96 -2.71 3.54
CA ILE A 5 41.57 -1.64 4.36
C ILE A 5 41.67 -2.13 5.81
N LYS A 6 42.73 -1.73 6.52
CA LYS A 6 42.84 -2.00 7.96
C LYS A 6 42.24 -0.87 8.79
N ASN A 7 41.57 -1.23 9.88
CA ASN A 7 41.16 -0.27 10.92
C ASN A 7 42.31 0.04 11.88
N SER A 8 42.10 1.05 12.73
CA SER A 8 42.98 1.40 13.86
C SER A 8 43.24 0.21 14.80
N ALA A 9 42.30 -0.74 14.91
CA ALA A 9 42.44 -1.97 15.68
C ALA A 9 43.16 -3.13 14.93
N HIS A 10 43.81 -2.84 13.80
CA HIS A 10 44.47 -3.82 12.90
C HIS A 10 43.56 -4.91 12.30
N VAL A 11 42.24 -4.75 12.38
CA VAL A 11 41.24 -5.64 11.77
C VAL A 11 41.02 -5.27 10.30
N TRP A 12 40.95 -6.26 9.42
CA TRP A 12 40.64 -6.07 8.01
C TRP A 12 39.16 -5.72 7.79
N CYS A 13 38.92 -4.76 6.91
CA CYS A 13 37.60 -4.29 6.49
C CYS A 13 37.52 -4.26 4.97
N VAL A 14 36.31 -4.39 4.46
CA VAL A 14 35.99 -4.10 3.06
C VAL A 14 35.37 -2.71 2.99
N GLN A 15 35.85 -1.90 2.07
CA GLN A 15 35.29 -0.58 1.78
C GLN A 15 34.95 -0.45 0.30
N ARG A 16 33.74 0.06 0.00
CA ARG A 16 33.29 0.37 -1.36
C ARG A 16 32.71 1.79 -1.40
N LYS A 17 33.02 2.53 -2.47
CA LYS A 17 32.46 3.86 -2.72
C LYS A 17 31.00 3.73 -3.17
N VAL A 18 30.13 4.56 -2.61
CA VAL A 18 28.71 4.63 -2.97
C VAL A 18 28.53 5.68 -4.09
N PRO A 19 27.81 5.36 -5.18
CA PRO A 19 27.47 6.34 -6.21
C PRO A 19 26.72 7.55 -5.63
N GLU A 20 27.04 8.76 -6.06
CA GLU A 20 26.49 10.02 -5.50
C GLU A 20 24.96 10.04 -5.43
N ARG A 21 24.31 9.53 -6.47
CA ARG A 21 22.84 9.40 -6.57
C ARG A 21 22.21 8.58 -5.45
N LEU A 22 22.95 7.62 -4.89
CA LEU A 22 22.46 6.67 -3.88
C LEU A 22 22.87 7.03 -2.45
N GLN A 23 23.77 8.00 -2.26
CA GLN A 23 24.35 8.29 -0.93
C GLN A 23 23.32 8.71 0.11
N ALA A 24 22.29 9.47 -0.30
CA ALA A 24 21.20 9.87 0.57
C ALA A 24 20.27 8.71 0.90
N ALA A 25 19.96 7.85 -0.08
CA ALA A 25 19.12 6.66 0.12
C ALA A 25 19.80 5.63 1.03
N VAL A 26 21.10 5.38 0.81
CA VAL A 26 21.92 4.51 1.66
C VAL A 26 22.01 5.05 3.08
N ALA A 27 22.15 6.36 3.28
CA ALA A 27 22.14 6.97 4.60
C ALA A 27 20.81 6.76 5.34
N ARG A 28 19.68 6.84 4.63
CA ARG A 28 18.35 6.53 5.17
C ARG A 28 18.22 5.06 5.60
N ILE A 29 18.69 4.12 4.78
CA ILE A 29 18.66 2.68 5.10
C ILE A 29 19.50 2.37 6.34
N LEU A 30 20.68 2.98 6.46
CA LEU A 30 21.59 2.73 7.58
C LEU A 30 21.16 3.40 8.90
N GLY A 31 20.17 4.30 8.88
CA GLY A 31 19.71 5.01 10.08
C GLY A 31 20.79 5.88 10.74
N GLY A 32 21.81 6.28 9.98
CA GLY A 32 22.93 7.05 10.50
C GLY A 32 22.58 8.52 10.75
N LYS A 33 23.31 9.19 11.64
CA LYS A 33 23.18 10.65 11.89
C LYS A 33 23.61 11.53 10.70
N LYS A 34 24.20 10.94 9.65
CA LYS A 34 24.75 11.66 8.50
C LYS A 34 23.71 11.73 7.37
N PRO A 35 23.53 12.88 6.71
CA PRO A 35 22.56 13.03 5.62
C PRO A 35 22.97 12.25 4.36
N THR A 36 24.27 11.98 4.18
CA THR A 36 24.82 11.24 3.03
C THR A 36 25.89 10.26 3.47
N GLN A 37 25.94 9.09 2.83
CA GLN A 37 26.95 8.07 3.08
C GLN A 37 27.79 7.83 1.81
N ALA A 38 28.99 8.40 1.76
CA ALA A 38 29.88 8.28 0.59
C ALA A 38 30.59 6.92 0.48
N TYR A 39 30.79 6.22 1.62
CA TYR A 39 31.50 4.94 1.65
C TYR A 39 30.78 3.93 2.53
N LEU A 40 30.60 2.71 2.04
CA LEU A 40 30.15 1.59 2.84
C LEU A 40 31.37 0.82 3.31
N LYS A 41 31.45 0.61 4.63
CA LYS A 41 32.57 -0.08 5.27
C LYS A 41 32.03 -1.20 6.14
N LYS A 42 32.50 -2.43 5.91
CA LYS A 42 32.14 -3.61 6.68
C LYS A 42 33.40 -4.29 7.23
N SER A 43 33.40 -4.55 8.54
CA SER A 43 34.50 -5.25 9.21
C SER A 43 34.45 -6.74 8.87
N LEU A 44 35.61 -7.35 8.60
CA LEU A 44 35.74 -8.80 8.39
C LEU A 44 36.02 -9.55 9.70
N GLY A 45 36.30 -8.83 10.78
CA GLY A 45 36.53 -9.39 12.11
C GLY A 45 37.82 -10.20 12.25
N THR A 46 38.75 -10.13 11.30
CA THR A 46 40.00 -10.90 11.28
C THR A 46 41.21 -10.00 11.15
N LYS A 47 42.33 -10.39 11.79
CA LYS A 47 43.65 -9.76 11.61
C LYS A 47 44.45 -10.45 10.50
N ASP A 48 44.08 -11.68 10.17
CA ASP A 48 44.75 -12.52 9.17
C ASP A 48 44.30 -12.20 7.74
N ARG A 49 45.28 -11.90 6.89
CA ARG A 49 45.05 -11.50 5.49
C ARG A 49 44.42 -12.62 4.66
N ARG A 50 44.79 -13.88 4.90
CA ARG A 50 44.23 -15.05 4.19
C ARG A 50 42.75 -15.24 4.52
N GLU A 51 42.38 -15.11 5.78
CA GLU A 51 40.98 -15.20 6.21
C GLU A 51 40.15 -14.02 5.73
N ALA A 52 40.69 -12.81 5.78
CA ALA A 52 40.06 -11.63 5.21
C ALA A 52 39.78 -11.79 3.70
N THR A 53 40.68 -12.42 2.96
CA THR A 53 40.48 -12.68 1.52
C THR A 53 39.32 -13.66 1.28
N ARG A 54 39.18 -14.70 2.11
CA ARG A 54 38.06 -15.66 2.04
C ARG A 54 36.72 -15.02 2.41
N ARG A 55 36.69 -14.12 3.40
CA ARG A 55 35.46 -13.45 3.87
C ARG A 55 35.04 -12.25 3.02
N ALA A 56 35.96 -11.69 2.23
CA ALA A 56 35.71 -10.50 1.44
C ALA A 56 34.53 -10.60 0.43
N PRO A 57 34.36 -11.70 -0.33
CA PRO A 57 33.25 -11.81 -1.28
C PRO A 57 31.87 -11.73 -0.59
N HIS A 58 31.73 -12.35 0.58
CA HIS A 58 30.48 -12.29 1.35
C HIS A 58 30.20 -10.86 1.84
N ALA A 59 31.22 -10.19 2.37
CA ALA A 59 31.08 -8.80 2.80
C ALA A 59 30.78 -7.84 1.63
N LEU A 60 31.30 -8.10 0.43
CA LEU A 60 30.96 -7.36 -0.79
C LEU A 60 29.52 -7.62 -1.24
N ALA A 61 29.06 -8.88 -1.20
CA ALA A 61 27.67 -9.22 -1.54
C ALA A 61 26.66 -8.51 -0.63
N ASP A 62 26.97 -8.39 0.66
CA ASP A 62 26.14 -7.65 1.61
C ASP A 62 26.10 -6.15 1.28
N ILE A 63 27.23 -5.57 0.90
CA ILE A 63 27.28 -4.17 0.43
C ILE A 63 26.43 -4.01 -0.84
N ASP A 64 26.54 -4.95 -1.78
CA ASP A 64 25.80 -4.89 -3.05
C ASP A 64 24.31 -5.04 -2.85
N ARG A 65 23.88 -5.84 -1.86
CA ARG A 65 22.49 -5.92 -1.43
C ARG A 65 21.99 -4.56 -0.94
N THR A 66 22.73 -3.86 -0.07
CA THR A 66 22.34 -2.53 0.41
C THR A 66 22.28 -1.48 -0.70
N LEU A 67 23.15 -1.58 -1.71
CA LEU A 67 23.11 -0.71 -2.89
C LEU A 67 21.87 -0.98 -3.74
N ARG A 68 21.50 -2.25 -3.98
CA ARG A 68 20.26 -2.60 -4.69
C ARG A 68 19.01 -2.13 -3.96
N GLU A 69 18.98 -2.27 -2.64
CA GLU A 69 17.87 -1.76 -1.82
C GLU A 69 17.78 -0.22 -1.92
N ALA A 70 18.92 0.48 -1.92
CA ALA A 70 18.95 1.93 -2.14
C ALA A 70 18.49 2.33 -3.55
N GLU A 71 18.90 1.59 -4.58
CA GLU A 71 18.43 1.80 -5.96
C GLU A 71 16.93 1.59 -6.08
N ALA A 72 16.38 0.57 -5.42
CA ALA A 72 14.94 0.32 -5.39
C ALA A 72 14.19 1.48 -4.72
N LEU A 73 14.71 2.07 -3.64
CA LEU A 73 14.09 3.24 -2.99
C LEU A 73 14.14 4.51 -3.83
N VAL A 74 15.17 4.69 -4.65
CA VAL A 74 15.29 5.83 -5.56
C VAL A 74 14.41 5.64 -6.81
N THR A 75 14.33 4.39 -7.30
CA THR A 75 13.57 4.04 -8.51
C THR A 75 12.09 3.92 -8.22
N GLN A 76 11.70 3.49 -7.01
CA GLN A 76 10.33 3.59 -6.57
C GLN A 76 9.95 5.07 -6.64
N PRO A 77 9.03 5.46 -7.54
CA PRO A 77 8.50 6.80 -7.51
C PRO A 77 7.87 6.91 -6.13
N THR A 78 8.51 7.68 -5.24
CA THR A 78 7.89 8.05 -3.98
C THR A 78 6.49 8.50 -4.34
N SER A 79 5.48 7.82 -3.81
CA SER A 79 4.06 8.08 -4.04
C SER A 79 3.63 9.51 -3.69
N LYS A 80 4.55 10.35 -3.21
CA LYS A 80 4.64 11.77 -3.58
C LYS A 80 4.99 11.96 -5.08
N ALA A 81 4.30 11.25 -5.97
CA ALA A 81 4.15 11.75 -7.33
C ALA A 81 3.59 13.16 -7.13
N ALA A 82 4.29 14.16 -7.67
CA ALA A 82 3.94 15.57 -7.52
C ALA A 82 2.42 15.69 -7.47
N LEU A 83 1.87 16.08 -6.31
CA LEU A 83 0.42 16.23 -6.14
C LEU A 83 -0.01 17.22 -7.20
N ARG A 84 -0.53 16.71 -8.31
CA ARG A 84 -1.00 17.55 -9.40
C ARG A 84 -2.21 18.26 -8.85
N ALA A 85 -2.14 19.58 -8.82
CA ALA A 85 -3.21 20.42 -8.28
C ALA A 85 -4.47 20.37 -9.16
N SER A 86 -4.34 19.95 -10.41
CA SER A 86 -5.44 19.83 -11.36
C SER A 86 -5.44 18.48 -12.07
N LEU A 87 -6.66 18.00 -12.34
CA LEU A 87 -6.94 16.85 -13.20
C LEU A 87 -7.31 17.35 -14.59
N THR A 88 -7.02 16.53 -15.60
CA THR A 88 -7.52 16.77 -16.96
C THR A 88 -9.00 16.40 -17.06
N ASP A 89 -9.74 17.03 -17.98
CA ASP A 89 -11.16 16.71 -18.22
C ASP A 89 -11.40 15.22 -18.51
N THR A 90 -10.45 14.56 -19.19
CA THR A 90 -10.52 13.13 -19.47
C THR A 90 -10.40 12.27 -18.21
N GLU A 91 -9.56 12.68 -17.25
CA GLU A 91 -9.42 11.98 -15.97
C GLU A 91 -10.67 12.20 -15.11
N ILE A 92 -11.21 13.42 -15.09
CA ILE A 92 -12.45 13.74 -14.38
C ILE A 92 -13.60 12.89 -14.90
N LYS A 93 -13.76 12.78 -16.23
CA LYS A 93 -14.80 11.93 -16.85
C LYS A 93 -14.65 10.47 -16.46
N ARG A 94 -13.43 9.91 -16.56
CA ARG A 94 -13.17 8.51 -16.18
C ARG A 94 -13.43 8.24 -14.70
N MET A 95 -13.07 9.18 -13.83
CA MET A 95 -13.35 9.07 -12.40
C MET A 95 -14.86 9.13 -12.12
N ALA A 96 -15.58 10.05 -12.77
CA ALA A 96 -17.03 10.15 -12.65
C ALA A 96 -17.74 8.87 -13.12
N GLU A 97 -17.34 8.33 -14.28
CA GLU A 97 -17.85 7.05 -14.80
C GLU A 97 -17.59 5.89 -13.83
N TYR A 98 -16.39 5.81 -13.27
CA TYR A 98 -16.07 4.78 -12.29
C TYR A 98 -16.90 4.88 -11.02
N VAL A 99 -17.06 6.10 -10.47
CA VAL A 99 -17.89 6.33 -9.28
C VAL A 99 -19.34 5.99 -9.57
N TYR A 100 -19.87 6.40 -10.72
CA TYR A 100 -21.23 6.10 -11.15
C TYR A 100 -21.45 4.60 -11.30
N ALA A 101 -20.57 3.89 -12.02
CA ALA A 101 -20.65 2.45 -12.21
C ALA A 101 -20.56 1.69 -10.88
N LYS A 102 -19.69 2.14 -9.96
CA LYS A 102 -19.58 1.57 -8.63
C LYS A 102 -20.84 1.82 -7.81
N ALA A 103 -21.38 3.04 -7.82
CA ALA A 103 -22.62 3.36 -7.12
C ALA A 103 -23.80 2.53 -7.66
N LEU A 104 -23.89 2.37 -8.99
CA LEU A 104 -24.89 1.52 -9.62
C LEU A 104 -24.72 0.05 -9.22
N ALA A 105 -23.50 -0.49 -9.24
CA ALA A 105 -23.23 -1.85 -8.79
C ALA A 105 -23.56 -2.05 -7.30
N TRP A 106 -23.34 -1.03 -6.46
CA TRP A 106 -23.76 -1.05 -5.07
C TRP A 106 -25.29 -1.00 -4.93
N ASP A 107 -25.96 -0.18 -5.73
CA ASP A 107 -27.42 -0.06 -5.72
C ASP A 107 -28.09 -1.35 -6.23
N GLU A 108 -27.62 -1.92 -7.33
CA GLU A 108 -28.01 -3.24 -7.82
C GLU A 108 -27.77 -4.32 -6.78
N ARG A 109 -26.62 -4.25 -6.09
CA ARG A 109 -26.35 -5.14 -4.96
C ARG A 109 -27.38 -4.92 -3.86
N THR A 110 -27.78 -3.72 -3.50
CA THR A 110 -28.75 -3.50 -2.40
C THR A 110 -30.23 -3.62 -2.80
N ARG A 111 -30.55 -3.68 -4.10
CA ARG A 111 -31.89 -3.94 -4.62
C ARG A 111 -32.21 -5.44 -4.52
N TYR A 112 -32.61 -5.85 -3.32
CA TYR A 112 -33.09 -7.20 -3.11
C TYR A 112 -34.62 -7.25 -3.16
N GLY A 113 -35.17 -8.32 -3.73
CA GLY A 113 -36.54 -8.72 -3.44
C GLY A 113 -36.60 -9.44 -2.09
N ARG A 114 -37.79 -9.53 -1.50
CA ARG A 114 -38.02 -10.26 -0.25
C ARG A 114 -37.43 -11.68 -0.28
N ASP A 115 -37.52 -12.36 -1.43
CA ASP A 115 -37.03 -13.73 -1.60
C ASP A 115 -35.51 -13.81 -1.75
N GLU A 116 -34.87 -12.81 -2.36
CA GLU A 116 -33.40 -12.73 -2.47
C GLU A 116 -32.76 -12.50 -1.09
N LEU A 117 -33.35 -11.65 -0.25
CA LEU A 117 -32.88 -11.44 1.13
C LEU A 117 -32.96 -12.73 1.97
N LYS A 118 -34.04 -13.50 1.84
CA LYS A 118 -34.16 -14.80 2.50
C LYS A 118 -33.06 -15.77 2.08
N ARG A 119 -32.69 -15.80 0.79
CA ARG A 119 -31.59 -16.63 0.29
C ARG A 119 -30.25 -16.18 0.87
N MET A 120 -29.98 -14.89 0.88
CA MET A 120 -28.73 -14.34 1.43
C MET A 120 -28.60 -14.58 2.93
N GLU A 121 -29.67 -14.42 3.71
CA GLU A 121 -29.65 -14.74 5.14
C GLU A 121 -29.38 -16.24 5.35
N ALA A 122 -30.00 -17.12 4.56
CA ALA A 122 -29.74 -18.56 4.62
C ALA A 122 -28.28 -18.90 4.30
N ASP A 123 -27.68 -18.25 3.29
CA ASP A 123 -26.26 -18.43 2.94
C ASP A 123 -25.32 -17.88 4.03
N HIS A 124 -25.66 -16.74 4.65
CA HIS A 124 -24.90 -16.20 5.77
C HIS A 124 -24.95 -17.12 7.00
N ILE A 125 -26.14 -17.62 7.36
CA ILE A 125 -26.29 -18.61 8.45
C ILE A 125 -25.48 -19.86 8.13
N ARG A 126 -25.45 -20.32 6.87
CA ARG A 126 -24.66 -21.48 6.44
C ARG A 126 -23.15 -21.24 6.58
N LEU A 127 -22.66 -20.05 6.23
CA LEU A 127 -21.22 -19.73 6.24
C LEU A 127 -20.69 -19.33 7.61
N GLU A 128 -21.45 -18.53 8.36
CA GLU A 128 -21.00 -17.92 9.61
C GLU A 128 -21.64 -18.56 10.86
N GLY A 129 -22.65 -19.42 10.68
CA GLY A 129 -23.32 -20.14 11.78
C GLY A 129 -24.14 -19.24 12.70
N ARG A 130 -24.44 -18.01 12.28
CA ARG A 130 -25.14 -17.00 13.07
C ARG A 130 -26.18 -16.27 12.20
N PRO A 131 -27.31 -15.85 12.79
CA PRO A 131 -28.28 -15.01 12.08
C PRO A 131 -27.71 -13.62 11.85
N LEU A 132 -28.18 -12.96 10.79
CA LEU A 132 -27.81 -11.58 10.49
C LEU A 132 -28.28 -10.70 11.66
N THR A 133 -27.34 -9.98 12.28
CA THR A 133 -27.62 -9.15 13.46
C THR A 133 -27.26 -7.69 13.21
N GLY A 134 -27.97 -6.77 13.88
CA GLY A 134 -27.72 -5.33 13.79
C GLY A 134 -28.57 -4.62 12.72
N PRO A 135 -28.11 -3.46 12.19
CA PRO A 135 -28.88 -2.61 11.26
C PRO A 135 -29.25 -3.28 9.93
N TRP A 136 -28.68 -4.46 9.66
CA TRP A 136 -28.90 -5.24 8.45
C TRP A 136 -29.99 -6.32 8.62
N ALA A 137 -30.51 -6.52 9.83
CA ALA A 137 -31.63 -7.41 10.09
C ALA A 137 -32.95 -6.69 9.73
N PHE A 138 -33.48 -6.95 8.54
CA PHE A 138 -34.70 -6.33 8.06
C PHE A 138 -35.93 -7.23 8.32
N PRO A 139 -37.03 -6.72 8.89
CA PRO A 139 -38.26 -7.50 9.00
C PRO A 139 -38.85 -7.77 7.60
N TYR A 140 -39.00 -9.04 7.25
CA TYR A 140 -39.47 -9.47 5.92
C TYR A 140 -40.85 -8.95 5.55
N GLU A 141 -41.71 -8.68 6.52
CA GLU A 141 -43.09 -8.24 6.31
C GLU A 141 -43.19 -6.84 5.72
N THR A 142 -42.22 -5.97 6.01
CA THR A 142 -42.20 -4.57 5.55
C THR A 142 -41.52 -4.39 4.20
N LEU A 143 -40.85 -5.44 3.71
CA LEU A 143 -40.17 -5.46 2.41
C LEU A 143 -41.15 -5.85 1.31
N PRO A 144 -41.27 -5.07 0.21
CA PRO A 144 -42.05 -5.48 -0.95
C PRO A 144 -41.46 -6.72 -1.63
N ALA A 145 -42.25 -7.42 -2.45
CA ALA A 145 -41.79 -8.59 -3.20
C ALA A 145 -40.55 -8.26 -4.05
N HIS A 146 -40.51 -7.05 -4.62
CA HIS A 146 -39.36 -6.52 -5.36
C HIS A 146 -39.14 -5.03 -5.02
N GLY A 147 -37.87 -4.62 -4.98
CA GLY A 147 -37.47 -3.22 -4.84
C GLY A 147 -37.29 -2.75 -3.39
N LEU A 148 -37.12 -1.44 -3.24
CA LEU A 148 -36.85 -0.80 -1.95
C LEU A 148 -38.10 -0.73 -1.08
N SER A 149 -37.91 -0.78 0.25
CA SER A 149 -39.03 -0.60 1.17
C SER A 149 -39.63 0.81 1.06
N PRO A 150 -40.92 1.01 1.39
CA PRO A 150 -41.54 2.34 1.38
C PRO A 150 -40.79 3.39 2.21
N ALA A 151 -40.19 2.97 3.34
CA ALA A 151 -39.37 3.83 4.19
C ALA A 151 -38.07 4.26 3.49
N GLN A 152 -37.40 3.33 2.80
CA GLN A 152 -36.19 3.63 2.01
C GLN A 152 -36.51 4.54 0.81
N LEU A 153 -37.64 4.34 0.14
CA LEU A 153 -38.09 5.23 -0.93
C LEU A 153 -38.37 6.65 -0.41
N ALA A 154 -38.97 6.79 0.77
CA ALA A 154 -39.19 8.09 1.40
C ALA A 154 -37.87 8.79 1.75
N GLU A 155 -36.89 8.05 2.27
CA GLU A 155 -35.57 8.57 2.60
C GLU A 155 -34.80 8.99 1.33
N ASN A 156 -34.78 8.16 0.29
CA ASN A 156 -34.17 8.51 -0.99
C ASN A 156 -34.79 9.78 -1.59
N ARG A 157 -36.11 9.95 -1.49
CA ARG A 157 -36.79 11.17 -1.95
C ARG A 157 -36.34 12.41 -1.17
N LYS A 158 -36.15 12.30 0.15
CA LYS A 158 -35.63 13.42 0.96
C LYS A 158 -34.20 13.79 0.60
N GLN A 159 -33.35 12.79 0.38
CA GLN A 159 -31.96 13.01 -0.02
C GLN A 159 -31.87 13.65 -1.40
N LEU A 160 -32.67 13.20 -2.36
CA LEU A 160 -32.74 13.82 -3.70
C LEU A 160 -33.24 15.26 -3.64
N ALA A 161 -34.25 15.56 -2.82
CA ALA A 161 -34.72 16.93 -2.61
C ALA A 161 -33.62 17.82 -1.98
N ALA A 162 -32.93 17.30 -0.95
CA ALA A 162 -31.84 18.02 -0.30
C ALA A 162 -30.65 18.30 -1.23
N ILE A 163 -30.42 17.44 -2.23
CA ILE A 163 -29.38 17.67 -3.26
C ILE A 163 -29.85 18.69 -4.30
N ALA A 164 -31.14 18.71 -4.64
CA ALA A 164 -31.72 19.67 -5.59
C ALA A 164 -31.80 21.10 -5.04
N ASP A 165 -31.84 21.26 -3.72
CA ASP A 165 -31.88 22.55 -3.01
C ASP A 165 -30.47 23.12 -2.69
N LEU A 166 -29.39 22.47 -3.15
CA LEU A 166 -28.03 23.02 -3.06
C LEU A 166 -27.80 24.04 -4.18
N PRO A 167 -27.21 25.22 -3.87
CA PRO A 167 -27.04 26.32 -4.82
C PRO A 167 -26.07 26.01 -5.97
#